data_AF-A0A2E9RTQ9-F1
#
_entry.id   AF-A0A2E9RTQ9-F1
#
_cell.length_a   1.000
_cell.length_b   1.000
_cell.length_c   1.000
_cell.angle_alpha   90.00
_cell.angle_beta   90.00
_cell.angle_gamma   90.00
#
_symmetry.space_group_name_H-M   'P 1'
#
loop_
_entity.id
_entity.type
_entity.pdbx_description
1 polymer ?
#
loop_
_entity_poly.entity_id
_entity_poly.type
_entity_poly.pdbx_seq_one_letter_code
_entity_poly.pdbx_strand_id
1 'polypeptide(L)'
;MMRKQKVSLMILAGSLLVSFVNRRSFDMRYFLWVYALAIITVVSILGFRGDISKNPPIEVFPDMDRQLKFLEQSQNNLFPDRRSDRLPPAGSIVRGNALDIGNVFSSDIDIASEVFRTGKDSSGNYTARIPPQVEVDMALMRQGKEGYDIHCSNCHGQYGNGRGVTAQFGLLPKNLSDPSGKSAYLEALQPWSDGQIYNAISNGSASQIMLGLSDKLNPKERWAIVLYVRALQSYVGNARKQEVVE
;
A
#
# COMPACT_ATOMS: atom_id res chain seq x y z
N MET A 1 -6.29 23.71 43.36
CA MET A 1 -5.74 24.26 44.63
C MET A 1 -4.20 24.38 44.68
N MET A 2 -3.45 23.93 43.66
CA MET A 2 -1.96 23.98 43.65
C MET A 2 -1.33 25.13 42.84
N ARG A 3 -2.14 26.03 42.26
CA ARG A 3 -1.65 27.09 41.36
C ARG A 3 -1.21 28.38 42.10
N LYS A 4 -1.68 28.59 43.33
CA LYS A 4 -1.35 29.79 44.13
C LYS A 4 -0.02 29.69 44.90
N GLN A 5 0.49 28.48 45.19
CA GLN A 5 1.77 28.31 45.89
C GLN A 5 3.01 28.57 45.02
N LYS A 6 2.93 28.40 43.69
CA LYS A 6 4.08 28.62 42.78
C LYS A 6 4.37 30.10 42.52
N VAL A 7 3.37 30.97 42.63
CA VAL A 7 3.55 32.43 42.41
C VAL A 7 4.22 33.09 43.62
N SER A 8 3.95 32.61 44.85
CA SER A 8 4.59 33.14 46.06
C SER A 8 6.09 32.82 46.14
N LEU A 9 6.54 31.71 45.56
CA LEU A 9 7.95 31.31 45.58
C LEU A 9 8.81 32.12 44.59
N MET A 10 8.24 32.58 43.48
CA MET A 10 8.96 33.44 42.52
C MET A 10 9.11 34.89 43.01
N ILE A 11 8.16 35.41 43.79
CA ILE A 11 8.24 36.78 44.34
C ILE A 11 9.27 36.87 45.48
N LEU A 12 9.44 35.79 46.27
CA LEU A 12 10.49 35.72 47.30
C LEU A 12 11.91 35.60 46.71
N ALA A 13 12.07 34.95 45.55
CA ALA A 13 13.36 34.89 44.85
C ALA A 13 13.79 36.25 44.25
N GLY A 14 12.83 37.07 43.81
CA GLY A 14 13.09 38.42 43.28
C GLY A 14 13.61 39.40 44.33
N SER A 15 13.08 39.35 45.56
CA SER A 15 13.50 40.25 46.65
C SER A 15 14.89 39.91 47.23
N LEU A 16 15.31 38.66 47.14
CA LEU A 16 16.68 38.23 47.50
C LEU A 16 17.72 38.65 46.46
N LEU A 17 17.35 38.71 45.17
CA LEU A 17 18.22 39.17 44.10
C LEU A 17 18.47 40.69 44.15
N VAL A 18 17.47 41.49 44.49
CA VAL A 18 17.61 42.97 44.58
C VAL A 18 18.44 43.38 45.80
N SER A 19 18.38 42.62 46.90
CA SER A 19 19.21 42.88 48.09
C SER A 19 20.68 42.49 47.91
N PHE A 20 21.01 41.72 46.87
CA PHE A 20 22.37 41.23 46.59
C PHE A 20 23.18 42.21 45.71
N VAL A 21 22.52 43.12 45.00
CA VAL A 21 23.16 44.07 44.07
C VAL A 21 23.74 45.30 44.79
N ASN A 22 23.30 45.61 46.00
CA ASN A 22 23.72 46.83 46.71
C ASN A 22 24.92 46.66 47.66
N ARG A 23 25.61 45.50 47.62
CA ARG A 23 26.88 45.28 48.34
C ARG A 23 28.05 45.52 47.38
N ARG A 24 28.79 46.62 47.60
CA ARG A 24 30.09 46.88 46.99
C ARG A 24 30.95 45.60 47.06
N SER A 25 31.53 45.23 45.92
CA SER A 25 32.28 44.01 45.60
C SER A 25 31.45 42.73 45.41
N PHE A 26 30.56 42.73 44.41
CA PHE A 26 30.38 41.50 43.64
C PHE A 26 31.69 41.25 42.89
N ASP A 27 32.52 40.39 43.44
CA ASP A 27 33.78 40.03 42.81
C ASP A 27 33.47 39.46 41.42
N MET A 28 34.02 40.06 40.36
CA MET A 28 33.81 39.67 38.96
C MET A 28 34.01 38.15 38.75
N ARG A 29 34.85 37.56 39.61
CA ARG A 29 35.13 36.13 39.73
C ARG A 29 33.87 35.29 39.94
N TYR A 30 32.96 35.69 40.84
CA TYR A 30 31.72 34.92 41.11
C TYR A 30 30.69 35.04 39.98
N PHE A 31 30.61 36.21 39.35
CA PHE A 31 29.73 36.42 38.19
C PHE A 31 30.11 35.50 37.02
N LEU A 32 31.41 35.38 36.73
CA LEU A 32 31.91 34.50 35.66
C LEU A 32 31.59 33.02 35.93
N TRP A 33 31.70 32.56 37.18
CA TRP A 33 31.35 31.19 37.55
C TRP A 33 29.87 30.88 37.40
N VAL A 34 28.99 31.81 37.84
CA VAL A 34 27.53 31.66 37.67
C VAL A 34 27.15 31.67 36.19
N TYR A 35 27.76 32.55 35.39
CA TYR A 35 27.52 32.61 33.95
C TYR A 35 28.00 31.35 33.22
N ALA A 36 29.18 30.83 33.55
CA ALA A 36 29.70 29.58 33.00
C ALA A 36 28.79 28.38 33.34
N LEU A 37 28.33 28.27 34.59
CA LEU A 37 27.38 27.24 35.00
C LEU A 37 26.04 27.35 34.25
N ALA A 38 25.55 28.56 34.01
CA ALA A 38 24.36 28.78 33.21
C ALA A 38 24.53 28.28 31.77
N ILE A 39 25.66 28.60 31.11
CA ILE A 39 25.96 28.10 29.75
C ILE A 39 26.03 26.57 29.73
N ILE A 40 26.76 25.95 30.66
CA ILE A 40 26.91 24.49 30.72
C ILE A 40 25.54 23.82 30.90
N THR A 41 24.69 24.38 31.76
CA THR A 41 23.34 23.87 32.02
C THR A 41 22.47 23.96 30.76
N VAL A 42 22.53 25.08 30.03
CA VAL A 42 21.78 25.27 28.78
C VAL A 42 22.23 24.30 27.69
N VAL A 43 23.54 24.14 27.48
CA VAL A 43 24.08 23.22 26.47
C VAL A 43 23.78 21.76 26.84
N SER A 44 23.86 21.40 28.13
CA SER A 44 23.54 20.04 28.58
C SER A 44 22.06 19.67 28.43
N ILE A 45 21.14 20.63 28.49
CA ILE A 45 19.70 20.38 28.37
C ILE A 45 19.24 20.41 26.90
N LEU A 46 19.73 21.38 26.12
CA LEU A 46 19.30 21.56 24.72
C LEU A 46 20.09 20.68 23.75
N GLY A 47 21.21 20.11 24.17
CA GLY A 47 22.09 19.31 23.32
C GLY A 47 22.80 20.17 22.25
N PHE A 48 23.49 19.49 21.33
CA PHE A 48 24.08 20.15 20.19
C PHE A 48 23.10 20.15 19.02
N ARG A 49 23.10 21.25 18.25
CA ARG A 49 22.25 21.36 17.07
C ARG A 49 22.69 20.31 16.04
N GLY A 50 21.78 19.44 15.62
CA GLY A 50 22.03 18.42 14.59
C GLY A 50 22.03 16.97 15.08
N ASP A 51 21.74 16.73 16.36
CA ASP A 51 21.62 15.38 16.89
C ASP A 51 20.42 14.63 16.28
N ILE A 52 20.62 13.34 15.97
CA ILE A 52 19.59 12.47 15.40
C ILE A 52 18.79 11.85 16.54
N SER A 53 17.48 12.10 16.56
CA SER A 53 16.55 11.52 17.53
C SER A 53 15.81 10.31 16.95
N LYS A 54 15.55 9.30 17.78
CA LYS A 54 14.63 8.18 17.47
C LYS A 54 13.17 8.53 17.77
N ASN A 55 12.94 9.54 18.59
CA ASN A 55 11.60 10.01 18.93
C ASN A 55 11.09 10.95 17.83
N PRO A 56 9.76 11.04 17.64
CA PRO A 56 9.17 12.04 16.76
C PRO A 56 9.74 13.44 17.04
N PRO A 57 9.99 14.25 15.99
CA PRO A 57 10.45 15.62 16.17
C PRO A 57 9.50 16.43 17.05
N ILE A 58 10.05 17.41 17.77
CA ILE A 58 9.26 18.35 18.54
C ILE A 58 8.55 19.29 17.56
N GLU A 59 7.22 19.24 17.55
CA GLU A 59 6.38 20.15 16.76
C GLU A 59 6.12 21.43 17.57
N VAL A 60 6.61 22.58 17.08
CA VAL A 60 6.44 23.88 17.76
C VAL A 60 5.02 24.43 17.55
N PHE A 61 4.42 24.20 16.38
CA PHE A 61 3.09 24.70 16.03
C PHE A 61 2.22 23.61 15.38
N PRO A 62 1.67 22.65 16.17
CA PRO A 62 0.98 21.48 15.62
C PRO A 62 -0.51 21.71 15.27
N ASP A 63 -0.97 22.97 15.20
CA ASP A 63 -2.39 23.34 15.19
C ASP A 63 -3.20 22.71 14.04
N MET A 64 -2.56 22.52 12.88
CA MET A 64 -3.20 21.92 11.69
C MET A 64 -2.52 20.63 11.21
N ASP A 65 -1.54 20.11 11.96
CA ASP A 65 -0.88 18.83 11.67
C ASP A 65 -1.79 17.65 12.03
N ARG A 66 -2.56 17.80 13.11
CA ARG A 66 -3.57 16.82 13.55
C ARG A 66 -4.94 17.47 13.56
N GLN A 67 -5.62 17.38 12.43
CA GLN A 67 -6.93 17.97 12.23
C GLN A 67 -8.04 17.12 12.86
N LEU A 68 -9.18 17.75 13.19
CA LEU A 68 -10.39 17.08 13.67
C LEU A 68 -11.17 16.40 12.52
N LYS A 69 -10.47 15.61 11.71
CA LYS A 69 -11.03 14.75 10.67
C LYS A 69 -10.28 13.42 10.66
N PHE A 70 -10.96 12.35 10.27
CA PHE A 70 -10.30 11.07 10.04
C PHE A 70 -9.81 11.01 8.60
N LEU A 71 -8.55 10.62 8.43
CA LEU A 71 -7.97 10.31 7.12
C LEU A 71 -8.19 8.83 6.80
N GLU A 72 -7.99 8.46 5.53
CA GLU A 72 -7.83 7.08 5.11
C GLU A 72 -6.73 6.38 5.92
N GLN A 73 -6.94 5.10 6.27
CA GLN A 73 -5.98 4.29 7.04
C GLN A 73 -5.56 4.90 8.39
N SER A 74 -6.38 5.78 8.98
CA SER A 74 -6.11 6.40 10.29
C SER A 74 -6.80 5.66 11.44
N GLN A 75 -6.29 5.87 12.65
CA GLN A 75 -6.89 5.31 13.84
C GLN A 75 -8.18 6.07 14.20
N ASN A 76 -9.27 5.35 14.46
CA ASN A 76 -10.54 5.92 14.89
C ASN A 76 -11.09 5.20 16.13
N ASN A 77 -11.19 5.92 17.26
CA ASN A 77 -11.65 5.34 18.53
C ASN A 77 -13.18 5.16 18.62
N LEU A 78 -13.95 5.59 17.61
CA LEU A 78 -15.40 5.37 17.56
C LEU A 78 -15.78 3.92 17.25
N PHE A 79 -14.88 3.16 16.59
CA PHE A 79 -15.13 1.78 16.18
C PHE A 79 -14.28 0.79 17.00
N PRO A 80 -14.79 -0.42 17.32
CA PRO A 80 -14.05 -1.42 18.09
C PRO A 80 -12.73 -1.88 17.45
N ASP A 81 -12.66 -1.91 16.12
CA ASP A 81 -11.49 -2.30 15.33
C ASP A 81 -10.46 -1.17 15.16
N ARG A 82 -10.75 0.02 15.70
CA ARG A 82 -9.92 1.23 15.63
C ARG A 82 -9.61 1.73 14.22
N ARG A 83 -10.33 1.29 13.18
CA ARG A 83 -10.09 1.71 11.80
C ARG A 83 -11.03 2.84 11.41
N SER A 84 -10.49 3.89 10.75
CA SER A 84 -11.32 4.89 10.09
C SER A 84 -12.04 4.32 8.88
N ASP A 85 -11.36 3.48 8.09
CA ASP A 85 -11.90 2.86 6.89
C ASP A 85 -13.00 1.84 7.23
N ARG A 86 -14.19 2.04 6.66
CA ARG A 86 -15.31 1.12 6.80
C ARG A 86 -15.54 0.34 5.52
N LEU A 87 -15.82 -0.95 5.66
CA LEU A 87 -16.27 -1.75 4.53
C LEU A 87 -17.63 -1.24 4.06
N PRO A 88 -17.86 -1.13 2.74
CA PRO A 88 -19.17 -0.78 2.22
C PRO A 88 -20.17 -1.91 2.53
N PRO A 89 -21.48 -1.59 2.64
CA PRO A 89 -22.51 -2.60 2.83
C PRO A 89 -22.47 -3.69 1.76
N ALA A 90 -22.78 -4.94 2.14
CA ALA A 90 -22.81 -6.06 1.22
C ALA A 90 -23.83 -5.81 0.08
N GLY A 91 -23.46 -6.16 -1.14
CA GLY A 91 -24.28 -5.94 -2.33
C GLY A 91 -24.27 -4.51 -2.89
N SER A 92 -23.49 -3.60 -2.30
CA SER A 92 -23.29 -2.28 -2.89
C SER A 92 -22.56 -2.37 -4.23
N ILE A 93 -23.03 -1.59 -5.21
CA ILE A 93 -22.43 -1.48 -6.54
C ILE A 93 -21.92 -0.04 -6.70
N VAL A 94 -20.66 0.08 -7.13
CA VAL A 94 -20.05 1.36 -7.44
C VAL A 94 -20.60 1.86 -8.78
N ARG A 95 -21.22 3.05 -8.78
CA ARG A 95 -21.75 3.71 -9.98
C ARG A 95 -20.66 4.40 -10.82
N GLY A 96 -19.53 4.72 -10.22
CA GLY A 96 -18.42 5.41 -10.86
C GLY A 96 -17.35 5.77 -9.82
N ASN A 97 -16.31 6.48 -10.22
CA ASN A 97 -15.22 6.88 -9.34
C ASN A 97 -14.82 8.34 -9.58
N ALA A 98 -13.83 8.84 -8.83
CA ALA A 98 -13.37 10.23 -8.97
C ALA A 98 -12.82 10.58 -10.37
N LEU A 99 -12.45 9.59 -11.18
CA LEU A 99 -11.99 9.76 -12.56
C LEU A 99 -13.13 9.63 -13.58
N ASP A 100 -14.20 8.91 -13.24
CA ASP A 100 -15.41 8.72 -14.06
C ASP A 100 -16.61 9.45 -13.44
N ILE A 101 -16.49 10.77 -13.34
CA ILE A 101 -17.54 11.64 -12.76
C ILE A 101 -18.81 11.61 -13.62
N GLY A 102 -18.69 11.41 -14.93
CA GLY A 102 -19.82 11.36 -15.85
C GLY A 102 -20.81 10.25 -15.50
N ASN A 103 -20.33 9.03 -15.28
CA ASN A 103 -21.15 7.88 -14.91
C ASN A 103 -21.80 8.03 -13.52
N VAL A 104 -21.09 8.70 -12.58
CA VAL A 104 -21.63 9.00 -11.24
C VAL A 104 -22.92 9.82 -11.31
N PHE A 105 -23.04 10.74 -12.28
CA PHE A 105 -24.19 11.63 -12.43
C PHE A 105 -25.13 11.27 -13.60
N SER A 106 -24.76 10.31 -14.46
CA SER A 106 -25.54 9.89 -15.64
C SER A 106 -26.83 9.16 -15.27
N SER A 107 -27.98 9.52 -15.87
CA SER A 107 -29.24 8.79 -15.69
C SER A 107 -29.14 7.32 -16.09
N ASP A 108 -28.35 7.03 -17.12
CA ASP A 108 -28.05 5.68 -17.59
C ASP A 108 -26.70 5.25 -17.03
N ILE A 109 -26.72 4.26 -16.12
CA ILE A 109 -25.52 3.79 -15.42
C ILE A 109 -24.80 2.77 -16.30
N ASP A 110 -23.54 3.04 -16.62
CA ASP A 110 -22.65 2.04 -17.25
C ASP A 110 -21.91 1.25 -16.17
N ILE A 111 -22.39 0.05 -15.86
CA ILE A 111 -21.76 -0.86 -14.90
C ILE A 111 -20.82 -1.88 -15.53
N ALA A 112 -20.47 -1.71 -16.81
CA ALA A 112 -19.76 -2.67 -17.66
C ALA A 112 -20.44 -4.07 -17.73
N SER A 113 -20.05 -4.90 -18.71
CA SER A 113 -20.62 -6.26 -18.79
C SER A 113 -20.19 -7.14 -17.61
N GLU A 114 -21.03 -8.13 -17.29
CA GLU A 114 -20.70 -9.14 -16.31
C GLU A 114 -19.40 -9.88 -16.69
N VAL A 115 -19.24 -10.23 -17.97
CA VAL A 115 -18.03 -10.87 -18.51
C VAL A 115 -16.80 -10.01 -18.22
N PHE A 116 -16.87 -8.70 -18.45
CA PHE A 116 -15.76 -7.79 -18.15
C PHE A 116 -15.40 -7.75 -16.67
N ARG A 117 -16.38 -7.81 -15.77
CA ARG A 117 -16.16 -7.70 -14.32
C ARG A 117 -15.73 -9.00 -13.65
N THR A 118 -16.26 -10.13 -14.10
CA THR A 118 -16.14 -11.42 -13.42
C THR A 118 -15.39 -12.48 -14.23
N GLY A 119 -15.24 -12.29 -15.54
CA GLY A 119 -14.74 -13.31 -16.46
C GLY A 119 -15.75 -14.42 -16.74
N LYS A 120 -17.02 -14.26 -16.37
CA LYS A 120 -18.09 -15.24 -16.57
C LYS A 120 -19.24 -14.67 -17.42
N ASP A 121 -19.86 -15.53 -18.21
CA ASP A 121 -21.11 -15.22 -18.89
C ASP A 121 -22.30 -15.24 -17.93
N SER A 122 -23.48 -14.84 -18.42
CA SER A 122 -24.74 -14.82 -17.65
C SER A 122 -25.20 -16.21 -17.19
N SER A 123 -24.64 -17.27 -17.77
CA SER A 123 -24.89 -18.67 -17.37
C SER A 123 -23.88 -19.16 -16.33
N GLY A 124 -22.92 -18.33 -15.93
CA GLY A 124 -21.88 -18.63 -14.96
C GLY A 124 -20.65 -19.36 -15.53
N ASN A 125 -20.57 -19.57 -16.84
CA ASN A 125 -19.42 -20.20 -17.49
C ASN A 125 -18.31 -19.20 -17.73
N TYR A 126 -17.05 -19.66 -17.63
CA TYR A 126 -15.90 -18.81 -17.91
C TYR A 126 -15.79 -18.49 -19.41
N THR A 127 -15.60 -17.21 -19.74
CA THR A 127 -15.38 -16.82 -21.14
C THR A 127 -14.12 -17.49 -21.70
N ALA A 128 -14.22 -18.00 -22.93
CA ALA A 128 -13.11 -18.60 -23.64
C ALA A 128 -12.00 -17.59 -23.95
N ARG A 129 -12.39 -16.35 -24.29
CA ARG A 129 -11.50 -15.30 -24.77
C ARG A 129 -11.71 -13.97 -24.03
N ILE A 130 -10.68 -13.12 -24.05
CA ILE A 130 -10.76 -11.72 -23.59
C ILE A 130 -11.98 -11.04 -24.26
N PRO A 131 -12.86 -10.37 -23.48
CA PRO A 131 -14.05 -9.74 -24.04
C PRO A 131 -13.67 -8.54 -24.93
N PRO A 132 -14.41 -8.29 -26.03
CA PRO A 132 -14.11 -7.18 -26.95
C PRO A 132 -14.06 -5.79 -26.27
N GLN A 133 -14.82 -5.62 -25.18
CA GLN A 133 -14.88 -4.39 -24.39
C GLN A 133 -13.55 -3.96 -23.76
N VAL A 134 -12.56 -4.86 -23.67
CA VAL A 134 -11.25 -4.53 -23.08
C VAL A 134 -10.40 -3.70 -24.05
N GLU A 135 -10.66 -3.81 -25.35
CA GLU A 135 -9.90 -3.19 -26.45
C GLU A 135 -8.42 -3.60 -26.44
N VAL A 136 -8.09 -4.65 -27.19
CA VAL A 136 -6.72 -5.19 -27.22
C VAL A 136 -5.82 -4.32 -28.10
N ASP A 137 -4.85 -3.64 -27.47
CA ASP A 137 -3.80 -2.88 -28.13
C ASP A 137 -2.42 -3.06 -27.46
N MET A 138 -1.39 -2.39 -27.99
CA MET A 138 -0.04 -2.44 -27.41
C MET A 138 0.07 -1.73 -26.06
N ALA A 139 -0.79 -0.74 -25.79
CA ALA A 139 -0.79 -0.04 -24.51
C ALA A 139 -1.28 -0.96 -23.39
N LEU A 140 -2.34 -1.73 -23.65
CA LEU A 140 -2.88 -2.78 -22.79
C LEU A 140 -1.87 -3.91 -22.59
N MET A 141 -1.15 -4.33 -23.65
CA MET A 141 -0.08 -5.32 -23.52
C MET A 141 1.03 -4.82 -22.57
N ARG A 142 1.44 -3.56 -22.69
CA ARG A 142 2.45 -2.94 -21.82
C ARG A 142 1.97 -2.86 -20.37
N GLN A 143 0.72 -2.44 -20.16
CA GLN A 143 0.08 -2.42 -18.84
C GLN A 143 -0.01 -3.84 -18.24
N GLY A 144 -0.32 -4.84 -19.06
CA GLY A 144 -0.35 -6.23 -18.66
C GLY A 144 1.00 -6.76 -18.22
N LYS A 145 2.06 -6.42 -18.96
CA LYS A 145 3.45 -6.74 -18.59
C LYS A 145 3.83 -6.08 -17.27
N GLU A 146 3.57 -4.79 -17.12
CA GLU A 146 3.88 -4.05 -15.89
C GLU A 146 3.14 -4.62 -14.67
N GLY A 147 1.84 -4.87 -14.80
CA GLY A 147 1.04 -5.51 -13.75
C GLY A 147 1.55 -6.91 -13.41
N TYR A 148 1.93 -7.70 -14.42
CA TYR A 148 2.54 -9.01 -14.20
C TYR A 148 3.88 -8.92 -13.45
N ASP A 149 4.75 -8.01 -13.87
CA ASP A 149 6.06 -7.81 -13.26
C ASP A 149 5.93 -7.41 -11.79
N ILE A 150 4.97 -6.54 -11.46
CA ILE A 150 4.73 -6.09 -10.08
C ILE A 150 4.07 -7.17 -9.21
N HIS A 151 3.01 -7.82 -9.72
CA HIS A 151 2.13 -8.65 -8.88
C HIS A 151 2.32 -10.16 -9.03
N CYS A 152 2.80 -10.64 -10.18
CA CYS A 152 2.82 -12.06 -10.52
C CYS A 152 4.22 -12.65 -10.55
N SER A 153 5.21 -11.91 -11.05
CA SER A 153 6.57 -12.40 -11.32
C SER A 153 7.31 -12.88 -10.07
N ASN A 154 7.05 -12.26 -8.91
CA ASN A 154 7.66 -12.62 -7.64
C ASN A 154 7.41 -14.09 -7.27
N CYS A 155 6.21 -14.59 -7.56
CA CYS A 155 5.82 -15.97 -7.29
C CYS A 155 6.01 -16.86 -8.53
N HIS A 156 5.50 -16.42 -9.68
CA HIS A 156 5.47 -17.23 -10.90
C HIS A 156 6.74 -17.15 -11.76
N GLY A 157 7.70 -16.28 -11.42
CA GLY A 157 8.93 -16.03 -12.17
C GLY A 157 8.71 -15.10 -13.37
N GLN A 158 9.78 -14.47 -13.87
CA GLN A 158 9.71 -13.52 -15.00
C GLN A 158 9.12 -14.15 -16.27
N TYR A 159 9.39 -15.43 -16.48
CA TYR A 159 8.90 -16.19 -17.63
C TYR A 159 7.64 -17.00 -17.32
N GLY A 160 7.09 -16.93 -16.11
CA GLY A 160 5.91 -17.70 -15.70
C GLY A 160 6.16 -19.17 -15.37
N ASN A 161 7.42 -19.59 -15.24
CA ASN A 161 7.78 -21.00 -15.05
C ASN A 161 7.51 -21.55 -13.63
N GLY A 162 6.88 -20.78 -12.73
CA GLY A 162 6.64 -21.16 -11.34
C GLY A 162 7.89 -21.10 -10.46
N ARG A 163 8.98 -20.51 -10.95
CA ARG A 163 10.28 -20.42 -10.26
C ARG A 163 10.63 -18.96 -9.95
N GLY A 164 9.68 -18.25 -9.32
CA GLY A 164 9.94 -16.91 -8.78
C GLY A 164 10.81 -16.95 -7.52
N VAL A 165 11.01 -15.79 -6.88
CA VAL A 165 11.79 -15.70 -5.63
C VAL A 165 11.20 -16.57 -4.52
N THR A 166 9.88 -16.79 -4.53
CA THR A 166 9.20 -17.64 -3.55
C THR A 166 9.59 -19.11 -3.64
N ALA A 167 10.11 -19.57 -4.79
CA ALA A 167 10.55 -20.95 -4.96
C ALA A 167 11.72 -21.31 -4.03
N GLN A 168 12.54 -20.33 -3.63
CA GLN A 168 13.62 -20.51 -2.66
C GLN A 168 13.10 -20.86 -1.26
N PHE A 169 11.83 -20.52 -0.98
CA PHE A 169 11.15 -20.76 0.29
C PHE A 169 10.21 -21.98 0.22
N GLY A 170 10.32 -22.81 -0.82
CA GLY A 170 9.49 -24.01 -0.99
C GLY A 170 8.07 -23.76 -1.51
N LEU A 171 7.72 -22.51 -1.85
CA LEU A 171 6.47 -22.19 -2.52
C LEU A 171 6.67 -22.27 -4.03
N LEU A 172 6.09 -23.29 -4.65
CA LEU A 172 6.14 -23.54 -6.09
C LEU A 172 4.75 -23.32 -6.71
N PRO A 173 4.45 -22.09 -7.18
CA PRO A 173 3.20 -21.79 -7.87
C PRO A 173 3.11 -22.52 -9.20
N LYS A 174 1.90 -22.52 -9.76
CA LYS A 174 1.62 -23.06 -11.09
C LYS A 174 2.54 -22.43 -12.14
N ASN A 175 3.02 -23.26 -13.07
CA ASN A 175 3.69 -22.80 -14.28
C ASN A 175 2.65 -22.18 -15.22
N LEU A 176 2.70 -20.85 -15.37
CA LEU A 176 1.83 -20.07 -16.24
C LEU A 176 2.28 -20.10 -17.70
N SER A 177 3.55 -20.41 -17.98
CA SER A 177 4.09 -20.49 -19.34
C SER A 177 3.65 -21.73 -20.09
N ASP A 178 3.25 -22.79 -19.37
CA ASP A 178 2.75 -24.02 -19.97
C ASP A 178 1.23 -23.94 -20.18
N PRO A 179 0.76 -23.72 -21.43
CA PRO A 179 -0.67 -23.64 -21.70
C PRO A 179 -1.39 -24.97 -21.49
N SER A 180 -0.68 -26.11 -21.45
CA SER A 180 -1.28 -27.43 -21.23
C SER A 180 -1.72 -27.66 -19.79
N GLY A 181 -1.31 -26.79 -18.86
CA GLY A 181 -1.69 -26.89 -17.46
C GLY A 181 -1.03 -28.05 -16.70
N LYS A 182 -0.01 -28.71 -17.26
CA LYS A 182 0.65 -29.91 -16.71
C LYS A 182 1.58 -29.66 -15.52
N SER A 183 1.41 -28.57 -14.78
CA SER A 183 2.19 -28.32 -13.57
C SER A 183 1.35 -28.55 -12.32
N ALA A 184 1.64 -29.65 -11.63
CA ALA A 184 1.35 -29.99 -10.23
C ALA A 184 -0.01 -29.53 -9.64
N TYR A 185 -0.80 -30.56 -9.30
CA TYR A 185 -2.05 -30.59 -8.53
C TYR A 185 -3.33 -30.14 -9.27
N LEU A 186 -4.15 -31.14 -9.59
CA LEU A 186 -5.44 -31.12 -10.28
C LEU A 186 -5.33 -30.75 -11.78
N GLU A 187 -5.03 -31.78 -12.55
CA GLU A 187 -4.86 -31.77 -14.00
C GLU A 187 -6.14 -31.32 -14.71
N ALA A 188 -6.14 -30.09 -15.21
CA ALA A 188 -7.05 -29.75 -16.30
C ALA A 188 -6.47 -30.37 -17.58
N LEU A 189 -7.17 -31.34 -18.17
CA LEU A 189 -6.83 -31.93 -19.47
C LEU A 189 -6.84 -30.89 -20.62
N GLN A 190 -7.44 -29.72 -20.38
CA GLN A 190 -7.61 -28.63 -21.34
C GLN A 190 -6.92 -27.35 -20.83
N PRO A 191 -6.31 -26.54 -21.72
CA PRO A 191 -5.87 -25.19 -21.39
C PRO A 191 -6.98 -24.39 -20.71
N TRP A 192 -6.61 -23.66 -19.65
CA TRP A 192 -7.56 -22.78 -18.98
C TRP A 192 -8.09 -21.74 -19.97
N SER A 193 -9.36 -21.37 -19.85
CA SER A 193 -9.94 -20.24 -20.59
C SER A 193 -9.45 -18.90 -20.05
N ASP A 194 -9.61 -17.83 -20.82
CA ASP A 194 -9.22 -16.48 -20.39
C ASP A 194 -9.98 -16.05 -19.13
N GLY A 195 -11.26 -16.41 -19.04
CA GLY A 195 -12.10 -16.18 -17.85
C GLY A 195 -11.62 -16.94 -16.61
N GLN A 196 -11.06 -18.14 -16.76
CA GLN A 196 -10.49 -18.90 -15.63
C GLN A 196 -9.24 -18.22 -15.09
N ILE A 197 -8.36 -17.73 -15.96
CA ILE A 197 -7.17 -16.97 -15.56
C ILE A 197 -7.61 -15.66 -14.86
N TYR A 198 -8.57 -14.94 -15.44
CA TYR A 198 -9.13 -13.74 -14.83
C TYR A 198 -9.69 -14.02 -13.42
N ASN A 199 -10.45 -15.11 -13.25
CA ASN A 199 -11.00 -15.50 -11.96
C ASN A 199 -9.91 -15.87 -10.95
N ALA A 200 -8.85 -16.56 -11.37
CA ALA A 200 -7.73 -16.89 -10.50
C ALA A 200 -7.01 -15.62 -10.00
N ILE A 201 -6.85 -14.61 -10.86
CA ILE A 201 -6.30 -13.31 -10.45
C ILE A 201 -7.26 -12.61 -9.49
N SER A 202 -8.57 -12.68 -9.74
CA SER A 202 -9.58 -11.95 -8.98
C SER A 202 -9.82 -12.51 -7.58
N ASN A 203 -9.94 -13.84 -7.50
CA ASN A 203 -10.46 -14.57 -6.34
C ASN A 203 -9.41 -15.52 -5.73
N GLY A 204 -8.23 -15.64 -6.35
CA GLY A 204 -7.19 -16.54 -5.90
C GLY A 204 -7.29 -17.96 -6.48
N SER A 205 -6.37 -18.82 -6.08
CA SER A 205 -6.34 -20.23 -6.49
C SER A 205 -7.28 -21.08 -5.66
N ALA A 206 -7.73 -22.22 -6.21
CA ALA A 206 -8.49 -23.22 -5.47
C ALA A 206 -7.74 -23.73 -4.22
N SER A 207 -6.41 -23.82 -4.30
CA SER A 207 -5.54 -24.20 -3.18
C SER A 207 -5.43 -23.15 -2.07
N GLN A 208 -6.00 -21.94 -2.24
CA GLN A 208 -5.91 -20.80 -1.32
C GLN A 208 -4.48 -20.28 -1.07
N ILE A 209 -3.47 -20.83 -1.76
CA ILE A 209 -2.08 -20.36 -1.69
C ILE A 209 -1.93 -19.02 -2.43
N MET A 210 -2.58 -18.89 -3.59
CA MET A 210 -2.66 -17.62 -4.29
C MET A 210 -3.90 -16.87 -3.78
N LEU A 211 -3.67 -15.70 -3.17
CA LEU A 211 -4.74 -14.80 -2.76
C LEU A 211 -5.29 -14.03 -3.97
N GLY A 212 -6.57 -13.65 -3.89
CA GLY A 212 -7.19 -12.78 -4.89
C GLY A 212 -6.61 -11.37 -4.85
N LEU A 213 -6.48 -10.74 -6.02
CA LEU A 213 -5.96 -9.39 -6.22
C LEU A 213 -7.04 -8.40 -6.66
N SER A 214 -8.32 -8.73 -6.47
CA SER A 214 -9.44 -7.86 -6.87
C SER A 214 -9.50 -6.54 -6.09
N ASP A 215 -8.83 -6.44 -4.94
CA ASP A 215 -8.66 -5.20 -4.17
C ASP A 215 -7.49 -4.33 -4.66
N LYS A 216 -6.55 -4.91 -5.43
CA LYS A 216 -5.37 -4.21 -5.98
C LYS A 216 -5.52 -3.85 -7.45
N LEU A 217 -6.25 -4.67 -8.21
CA LEU A 217 -6.34 -4.58 -9.65
C LEU A 217 -7.78 -4.35 -10.10
N ASN A 218 -7.99 -3.28 -10.87
CA ASN A 218 -9.27 -3.05 -11.51
C ASN A 218 -9.53 -4.11 -12.62
N PRO A 219 -10.78 -4.26 -13.10
CA PRO A 219 -11.10 -5.27 -14.11
C PRO A 219 -10.25 -5.16 -15.39
N LYS A 220 -9.95 -3.94 -15.87
CA LYS A 220 -9.15 -3.74 -17.08
C LYS A 220 -7.71 -4.21 -16.90
N GLU A 221 -7.10 -3.90 -15.76
CA GLU A 221 -5.75 -4.35 -15.38
C GLU A 221 -5.67 -5.88 -15.29
N ARG A 222 -6.69 -6.52 -14.71
CA ARG A 222 -6.76 -7.98 -14.66
C ARG A 222 -6.80 -8.60 -16.06
N TRP A 223 -7.59 -8.04 -16.97
CA TRP A 223 -7.60 -8.48 -18.37
C TRP A 223 -6.29 -8.21 -19.10
N ALA A 224 -5.62 -7.09 -18.80
CA ALA A 224 -4.30 -6.78 -19.34
C ALA A 224 -3.28 -7.85 -18.93
N ILE A 225 -3.28 -8.28 -17.66
CA ILE A 225 -2.42 -9.37 -17.19
C ILE A 225 -2.77 -10.69 -17.89
N VAL A 226 -4.06 -11.01 -18.07
CA VAL A 226 -4.48 -12.20 -18.83
C VAL A 226 -3.91 -12.17 -20.25
N LEU A 227 -3.99 -11.03 -20.94
CA LEU A 227 -3.41 -10.84 -22.26
C LEU A 227 -1.91 -11.10 -22.27
N TYR A 228 -1.17 -10.56 -21.29
CA TYR A 228 0.27 -10.78 -21.19
C TYR A 228 0.62 -12.25 -20.89
N VAL A 229 -0.13 -12.92 -20.02
CA VAL A 229 0.05 -14.36 -19.76
C VAL A 229 -0.16 -15.19 -21.03
N ARG A 230 -1.11 -14.82 -21.89
CA ARG A 230 -1.29 -15.49 -23.19
C ARG A 230 -0.13 -15.26 -24.15
N ALA A 231 0.38 -14.03 -24.22
CA ALA A 231 1.58 -13.74 -25.00
C ALA A 231 2.78 -14.56 -24.50
N LEU A 232 2.93 -14.68 -23.18
CA LEU A 232 3.98 -15.47 -22.54
C LEU A 232 3.87 -16.98 -22.86
N GLN A 233 2.66 -17.54 -22.80
CA GLN A 233 2.38 -18.93 -23.19
C GLN A 233 2.71 -19.17 -24.67
N SER A 234 2.39 -18.21 -25.55
CA SER A 234 2.72 -18.29 -26.96
C SER A 234 4.24 -18.24 -27.19
N TYR A 235 4.94 -17.30 -26.53
CA TYR A 235 6.38 -17.14 -26.64
C TYR A 235 7.13 -18.41 -26.19
N VAL A 236 6.83 -18.92 -24.99
CA VAL A 236 7.48 -20.12 -24.45
C VAL A 236 7.09 -21.38 -25.23
N GLY A 237 5.82 -21.48 -25.64
CA GLY A 237 5.34 -22.58 -26.48
C GLY A 237 6.06 -22.67 -27.83
N ASN A 238 6.38 -21.53 -28.44
CA ASN A 238 7.15 -21.47 -29.68
C ASN A 238 8.61 -21.86 -29.46
N ALA A 239 9.26 -21.34 -28.41
CA ALA A 239 10.64 -21.68 -28.08
C ALA A 239 10.82 -23.19 -27.82
N ARG A 240 9.91 -23.82 -27.06
CA ARG A 240 9.95 -25.28 -26.79
C ARG A 240 9.83 -26.12 -28.05
N LYS A 241 9.03 -25.67 -29.04
CA LYS A 241 8.89 -26.40 -30.31
C LYS A 241 10.18 -26.34 -31.14
N GLN A 242 10.96 -25.28 -31.03
CA GLN A 242 12.24 -25.15 -31.74
C GLN A 242 13.29 -26.09 -31.17
N GLU A 243 13.36 -26.25 -29.85
CA GLU A 243 14.31 -27.14 -29.16
C GLU A 243 14.08 -28.65 -29.43
N VAL A 244 12.88 -29.05 -29.83
CA VAL A 244 12.56 -30.47 -30.14
C VAL A 244 12.89 -30.84 -31.60
N VAL A 245 13.16 -29.85 -32.45
CA VAL A 245 13.40 -30.03 -33.88
C VAL A 245 14.91 -30.06 -34.22
N GLU A 246 15.77 -29.68 -33.27
CA GLU A 246 17.23 -29.73 -33.37
C GLU A 246 17.79 -30.95 -32.60
#